data_AF-A0A6P6BJ44-F1
#
_entry.id   AF-A0A6P6BJ44-F1
#
_cell.length_a   1.000
_cell.length_b   1.000
_cell.length_c   1.000
_cell.angle_alpha   90.00
_cell.angle_beta   90.00
_cell.angle_gamma   90.00
#
_symmetry.space_group_name_H-M   'P 1'
#
loop_
_entity.id
_entity.type
_entity.pdbx_description
1 polymer ?
#
loop_
_entity_poly.entity_id
_entity_poly.type
_entity_poly.pdbx_seq_one_letter_code
_entity_poly.pdbx_strand_id
1 'polypeptide(L)'
;MYLADFWFAFDIDSALMECLKMLPDRRTLLKIFASRIFKKVLKECSIVYGGRYFLDEALNQSVDILGNVVVVIQKRMLKEYLELVANKDARCVVHIESIMKLLELNVLGVVFLWNEVDLVAFELQDITTGARKMEYKKQGEELDIRGNFVIISKELVLERVLQLCRTRDIQLVLAAKEHQEGSMFYRSQGGIGAILKAKEEICKLLEEERMRKVPDYYGRFCRSWLLILLLGFVLFDV
;
A
#
# COMPACT_ATOMS: atom_id res chain seq x y z
N MET A 1 -27.03 19.35 31.26
CA MET A 1 -28.46 19.39 30.90
C MET A 1 -28.61 20.54 29.91
N TYR A 2 -28.95 20.18 28.67
CA TYR A 2 -29.24 20.98 27.47
C TYR A 2 -28.15 21.89 26.86
N LEU A 3 -27.44 21.27 25.91
CA LEU A 3 -26.86 21.87 24.71
C LEU A 3 -27.99 22.50 23.87
N ALA A 4 -28.19 23.80 24.03
CA ALA A 4 -28.64 24.70 22.97
C ALA A 4 -27.54 25.74 22.82
N ASP A 5 -27.38 26.29 21.62
CA ASP A 5 -26.47 27.39 21.28
C ASP A 5 -25.03 27.00 20.90
N PHE A 6 -24.91 26.31 19.76
CA PHE A 6 -23.71 26.40 18.92
C PHE A 6 -24.11 26.51 17.45
N TRP A 7 -25.00 27.46 17.15
CA TRP A 7 -25.22 27.98 15.80
C TRP A 7 -24.30 29.20 15.64
N PHE A 8 -23.04 28.96 15.28
CA PHE A 8 -22.21 30.01 14.72
C PHE A 8 -22.56 30.14 13.24
N ALA A 9 -23.10 31.31 12.91
CA ALA A 9 -23.34 31.79 11.56
C ALA A 9 -22.06 31.66 10.73
N PHE A 10 -22.02 30.68 9.83
CA PHE A 10 -21.09 30.69 8.71
C PHE A 10 -21.81 31.42 7.58
N ASP A 11 -21.40 32.66 7.38
CA ASP A 11 -21.89 33.61 6.39
C ASP A 11 -21.53 33.13 4.96
N ILE A 12 -22.18 32.06 4.52
CA ILE A 12 -21.95 31.41 3.23
C ILE A 12 -22.89 32.00 2.15
N ASP A 13 -23.91 32.75 2.56
CA ASP A 13 -25.06 33.01 1.70
C ASP A 13 -24.85 34.11 0.64
N SER A 14 -23.80 34.93 0.70
CA SER A 14 -23.57 35.94 -0.34
C SER A 14 -22.64 35.43 -1.47
N ALA A 15 -21.50 34.85 -1.13
CA ALA A 15 -20.53 34.37 -2.13
C ALA A 15 -21.01 33.10 -2.84
N LEU A 16 -21.66 32.18 -2.11
CA LEU A 16 -22.18 30.94 -2.70
C LEU A 16 -23.42 31.21 -3.57
N MET A 17 -24.22 32.24 -3.23
CA MET A 17 -25.32 32.71 -4.09
C MET A 17 -24.83 33.45 -5.34
N GLU A 18 -23.71 34.16 -5.27
CA GLU A 18 -23.10 34.82 -6.43
C GLU A 18 -22.44 33.81 -7.38
N CYS A 19 -21.79 32.77 -6.84
CA CYS A 19 -21.32 31.61 -7.62
C CYS A 19 -22.48 30.78 -8.19
N LEU A 20 -23.61 30.65 -7.49
CA LEU A 20 -24.81 29.95 -7.97
C LEU A 20 -25.49 30.64 -9.16
N LYS A 21 -25.29 31.96 -9.34
CA LYS A 21 -25.77 32.71 -10.51
C LYS A 21 -24.92 32.48 -11.76
N MET A 22 -23.66 32.05 -11.59
CA MET A 22 -22.71 31.79 -12.69
C MET A 22 -22.75 30.33 -13.17
N LEU A 23 -23.54 29.46 -12.53
CA LEU A 23 -23.58 28.02 -12.82
C LEU A 23 -24.74 27.66 -13.77
N PRO A 24 -24.53 26.77 -14.74
CA PRO A 24 -25.57 26.33 -15.66
C PRO A 24 -26.64 25.56 -14.88
N ASP A 25 -27.87 26.07 -14.97
CA ASP A 25 -29.16 25.54 -14.50
C ASP A 25 -29.11 24.58 -13.28
N ARG A 26 -29.70 24.98 -12.15
CA ARG A 26 -29.75 24.19 -10.90
C ARG A 26 -30.26 22.74 -11.09
N ARG A 27 -31.05 22.51 -12.14
CA ARG A 27 -31.58 21.21 -12.58
C ARG A 27 -30.50 20.27 -13.13
N THR A 28 -29.49 20.79 -13.84
CA THR A 28 -28.37 19.99 -14.36
C THR A 28 -27.46 19.51 -13.23
N LEU A 29 -27.19 20.35 -12.23
CA LEU A 29 -26.43 19.94 -11.04
C LEU A 29 -27.15 18.84 -10.26
N LEU A 30 -28.45 18.99 -9.99
CA LEU A 30 -29.24 17.93 -9.33
C LEU A 30 -29.22 16.62 -10.12
N LYS A 31 -29.30 16.65 -11.46
CA LYS A 31 -29.18 15.45 -12.30
C LYS A 31 -27.78 14.81 -12.24
N ILE A 32 -26.72 15.62 -12.22
CA ILE A 32 -25.34 15.13 -12.11
C ILE A 32 -25.09 14.54 -10.71
N PHE A 33 -25.55 15.21 -9.65
CA PHE A 33 -25.47 14.72 -8.27
C PHE A 33 -26.27 13.43 -8.09
N ALA A 34 -27.51 13.38 -8.60
CA ALA A 34 -28.31 12.17 -8.62
C ALA A 34 -27.58 11.02 -9.32
N SER A 35 -27.00 11.25 -10.51
CA SER A 35 -26.25 10.22 -11.24
C SER A 35 -25.05 9.67 -10.46
N ARG A 36 -24.32 10.52 -9.72
CA ARG A 36 -23.18 10.07 -8.89
C ARG A 36 -23.64 9.31 -7.64
N ILE A 37 -24.77 9.68 -7.06
CA ILE A 37 -25.36 9.00 -5.89
C ILE A 37 -25.97 7.65 -6.30
N PHE A 38 -26.74 7.61 -7.38
CA PHE A 38 -27.35 6.38 -7.91
C PHE A 38 -26.32 5.28 -8.20
N LYS A 39 -25.12 5.64 -8.67
CA LYS A 39 -24.00 4.69 -8.88
C LYS A 39 -23.49 4.04 -7.59
N LYS A 40 -23.80 4.60 -6.42
CA LYS A 40 -23.37 4.10 -5.10
C LYS A 40 -24.52 3.49 -4.29
N VAL A 41 -25.73 3.41 -4.85
CA VAL A 41 -26.86 2.76 -4.17
C VAL A 41 -26.66 1.25 -4.21
N LEU A 42 -26.61 0.62 -3.03
CA LEU A 42 -26.39 -0.81 -2.87
C LEU A 42 -27.68 -1.62 -2.82
N LYS A 43 -28.71 -1.08 -2.15
CA LYS A 43 -30.00 -1.74 -1.94
C LYS A 43 -31.11 -0.71 -1.86
N GLU A 44 -32.24 -1.00 -2.50
CA GLU A 44 -33.50 -0.32 -2.25
C GLU A 44 -34.31 -1.16 -1.27
N CYS A 45 -34.73 -0.56 -0.15
CA CYS A 45 -35.52 -1.24 0.87
C CYS A 45 -36.95 -0.71 0.83
N SER A 46 -37.92 -1.62 0.80
CA SER A 46 -39.34 -1.29 0.90
C SER A 46 -39.79 -1.47 2.35
N ILE A 47 -40.30 -0.40 2.97
CA ILE A 47 -40.67 -0.39 4.39
C ILE A 47 -42.19 -0.19 4.47
N VAL A 48 -42.86 -1.08 5.20
CA VAL A 48 -44.33 -1.13 5.27
C VAL A 48 -44.90 -0.15 6.29
N TYR A 49 -44.18 0.14 7.37
CA TYR A 49 -44.64 1.00 8.46
C TYR A 49 -43.73 2.23 8.62
N GLY A 50 -44.28 3.41 8.32
CA GLY A 50 -43.62 4.69 8.63
C GLY A 50 -43.66 5.01 10.13
N GLY A 51 -42.74 5.84 10.62
CA GLY A 51 -42.75 6.27 12.03
C GLY A 51 -41.36 6.38 12.64
N ARG A 52 -41.15 5.87 13.87
CA ARG A 52 -39.83 5.86 14.52
C ARG A 52 -39.02 4.59 14.24
N TYR A 53 -39.68 3.52 13.76
CA TYR A 53 -39.09 2.18 13.61
C TYR A 53 -38.67 1.82 12.17
N PHE A 54 -38.92 2.70 11.19
CA PHE A 54 -38.60 2.41 9.79
C PHE A 54 -37.10 2.24 9.54
N LEU A 55 -36.25 2.96 10.30
CA LEU A 55 -34.80 2.85 10.20
C LEU A 55 -34.29 1.51 10.70
N ASP A 56 -34.82 1.00 11.82
CA ASP A 56 -34.44 -0.30 12.36
C ASP A 56 -34.80 -1.42 11.38
N GLU A 57 -35.98 -1.34 10.76
CA GLU A 57 -36.40 -2.30 9.72
C GLU A 57 -35.51 -2.21 8.47
N ALA A 58 -35.20 -1.01 7.99
CA ALA A 58 -34.30 -0.81 6.85
C ALA A 58 -32.87 -1.31 7.14
N LEU A 59 -32.39 -1.11 8.37
CA LEU A 59 -31.09 -1.60 8.83
C LEU A 59 -31.07 -3.12 8.85
N ASN A 60 -32.05 -3.76 9.49
CA ASN A 60 -32.16 -5.22 9.55
C ASN A 60 -32.16 -5.85 8.15
N GLN A 61 -32.89 -5.25 7.20
CA GLN A 61 -32.89 -5.70 5.81
C GLN A 61 -31.54 -5.44 5.09
N SER A 62 -30.77 -4.43 5.51
CA SER A 62 -29.51 -4.04 4.84
C SER A 62 -28.27 -4.69 5.43
N VAL A 63 -28.32 -5.21 6.66
CA VAL A 63 -27.19 -5.83 7.38
C VAL A 63 -26.50 -6.91 6.54
N ASP A 64 -27.27 -7.78 5.88
CA ASP A 64 -26.72 -8.86 5.06
C ASP A 64 -25.85 -8.33 3.90
N ILE A 65 -26.26 -7.23 3.28
CA ILE A 65 -25.52 -6.65 2.16
C ILE A 65 -24.30 -5.89 2.69
N LEU A 66 -24.45 -5.12 3.77
CA LEU A 66 -23.36 -4.35 4.36
C LEU A 66 -22.21 -5.24 4.84
N GLY A 67 -22.51 -6.39 5.45
CA GLY A 67 -21.48 -7.37 5.83
C GLY A 67 -20.72 -7.92 4.63
N ASN A 68 -21.42 -8.15 3.52
CA ASN A 68 -20.83 -8.73 2.31
C ASN A 68 -20.03 -7.73 1.47
N VAL A 69 -20.29 -6.43 1.54
CA VAL A 69 -19.61 -5.43 0.70
C VAL A 69 -18.10 -5.41 0.92
N VAL A 70 -17.64 -5.53 2.17
CA VAL A 70 -16.20 -5.57 2.49
C VAL A 70 -15.55 -6.79 1.85
N VAL A 71 -16.22 -7.94 1.93
CA VAL A 71 -15.79 -9.19 1.31
C VAL A 71 -15.74 -9.07 -0.23
N VAL A 72 -16.76 -8.47 -0.85
CA VAL A 72 -16.82 -8.30 -2.31
C VAL A 72 -15.70 -7.38 -2.80
N ILE A 73 -15.44 -6.27 -2.09
CA ILE A 73 -14.36 -5.35 -2.40
C ILE A 73 -13.00 -6.05 -2.24
N GLN A 74 -12.78 -6.74 -1.12
CA GLN A 74 -11.56 -7.49 -0.85
C GLN A 74 -11.28 -8.53 -1.94
N LYS A 75 -12.28 -9.33 -2.33
CA LYS A 75 -12.18 -10.31 -3.43
C LYS A 75 -11.78 -9.65 -4.74
N ARG A 76 -12.41 -8.53 -5.08
CA ARG A 76 -12.09 -7.78 -6.31
C ARG A 76 -10.64 -7.30 -6.31
N MET A 77 -10.20 -6.69 -5.21
CA MET A 77 -8.83 -6.19 -5.08
C MET A 77 -7.80 -7.32 -5.14
N LEU A 78 -8.07 -8.45 -4.48
CA LEU A 78 -7.20 -9.63 -4.53
C LEU A 78 -7.17 -10.25 -5.94
N LYS A 79 -8.30 -10.31 -6.62
CA LYS A 79 -8.38 -10.81 -7.99
C LYS A 79 -7.52 -9.96 -8.94
N GLU A 80 -7.65 -8.63 -8.87
CA GLU A 80 -6.82 -7.71 -9.64
C GLU A 80 -5.33 -7.90 -9.32
N TYR A 81 -4.95 -8.06 -8.05
CA TYR A 81 -3.58 -8.37 -7.66
C TYR A 81 -3.06 -9.71 -8.24
N LEU A 82 -3.86 -10.78 -8.14
CA LEU A 82 -3.47 -12.10 -8.64
C LEU A 82 -3.31 -12.13 -10.17
N GLU A 83 -4.14 -11.38 -10.90
CA GLU A 83 -3.99 -11.18 -12.34
C GLU A 83 -2.68 -10.46 -12.69
N LEU A 84 -2.30 -9.42 -11.93
CA LEU A 84 -1.02 -8.73 -12.11
C LEU A 84 0.18 -9.66 -11.85
N VAL A 85 0.10 -10.51 -10.84
CA VAL A 85 1.16 -11.50 -10.55
C VAL A 85 1.24 -12.55 -11.66
N ALA A 86 0.09 -13.04 -12.16
CA ALA A 86 0.04 -13.99 -13.27
C ALA A 86 0.68 -13.44 -14.55
N ASN A 87 0.47 -12.15 -14.81
CA ASN A 87 1.06 -11.43 -15.95
C ASN A 87 2.52 -11.01 -15.74
N LYS A 88 3.10 -11.25 -14.54
CA LYS A 88 4.45 -10.83 -14.15
C LYS A 88 4.68 -9.32 -14.32
N ASP A 89 3.68 -8.52 -13.97
CA ASP A 89 3.78 -7.07 -14.04
C ASP A 89 4.85 -6.54 -13.08
N ALA A 90 5.72 -5.64 -13.54
CA ALA A 90 6.77 -5.03 -12.73
C ALA A 90 6.25 -4.14 -11.57
N ARG A 91 4.93 -3.97 -11.45
CA ARG A 91 4.27 -3.18 -10.38
C ARG A 91 3.97 -4.00 -9.13
N CYS A 92 3.93 -5.33 -9.24
CA CYS A 92 3.64 -6.20 -8.09
C CYS A 92 4.94 -6.57 -7.38
N VAL A 93 4.91 -6.50 -6.05
CA VAL A 93 6.02 -6.92 -5.20
C VAL A 93 5.53 -8.06 -4.32
N VAL A 94 6.31 -9.15 -4.30
CA VAL A 94 5.96 -10.39 -3.59
C VAL A 94 6.91 -10.64 -2.40
N HIS A 95 8.12 -10.09 -2.43
CA HIS A 95 9.15 -10.38 -1.42
C HIS A 95 8.98 -9.47 -0.21
N ILE A 96 8.92 -10.06 0.99
CA ILE A 96 8.72 -9.33 2.25
C ILE A 96 9.79 -8.26 2.50
N GLU A 97 11.07 -8.58 2.24
CA GLU A 97 12.17 -7.64 2.44
C GLU A 97 12.04 -6.41 1.54
N SER A 98 11.64 -6.62 0.28
CA SER A 98 11.41 -5.54 -0.66
C SER A 98 10.18 -4.73 -0.26
N ILE A 99 9.10 -5.37 0.15
CA ILE A 99 7.87 -4.70 0.60
C ILE A 99 8.16 -3.80 1.80
N MET A 100 8.90 -4.28 2.80
CA MET A 100 9.20 -3.50 4.00
C MET A 100 10.05 -2.27 3.69
N LYS A 101 11.04 -2.38 2.81
CA LYS A 101 11.83 -1.21 2.32
C LYS A 101 10.95 -0.21 1.56
N LEU A 102 10.08 -0.71 0.68
CA LEU A 102 9.18 0.13 -0.11
C LEU A 102 8.11 0.83 0.75
N LEU A 103 7.70 0.15 1.81
CA LEU A 103 6.79 0.67 2.81
C LEU A 103 7.44 1.81 3.59
N GLU A 104 8.72 1.67 3.94
CA GLU A 104 9.50 2.74 4.57
C GLU A 104 9.62 3.98 3.66
N LEU A 105 9.84 3.76 2.36
CA LEU A 105 9.95 4.80 1.32
C LEU A 105 8.61 5.39 0.86
N ASN A 106 7.46 4.89 1.35
CA ASN A 106 6.11 5.33 0.99
C ASN A 106 5.75 5.24 -0.51
N VAL A 107 6.28 4.23 -1.20
CA VAL A 107 6.11 4.00 -2.64
C VAL A 107 4.93 3.04 -2.92
N LEU A 108 4.50 2.30 -1.90
CA LEU A 108 3.40 1.33 -2.03
C LEU A 108 2.05 2.03 -2.06
N GLY A 109 1.16 1.59 -2.94
CA GLY A 109 -0.22 2.07 -3.01
C GLY A 109 -1.14 1.21 -2.17
N VAL A 110 -1.10 -0.09 -2.44
CA VAL A 110 -1.93 -1.09 -1.77
C VAL A 110 -1.04 -2.21 -1.25
N VAL A 111 -1.21 -2.57 0.02
CA VAL A 111 -0.54 -3.71 0.66
C VAL A 111 -1.58 -4.75 1.01
N PHE A 112 -1.31 -5.99 0.65
CA PHE A 112 -2.09 -7.16 0.96
C PHE A 112 -1.39 -7.96 2.05
N LEU A 113 -2.07 -8.15 3.17
CA LEU A 113 -1.62 -9.01 4.25
C LEU A 113 -2.66 -10.04 4.56
N TRP A 114 -2.21 -11.25 4.84
CA TRP A 114 -3.05 -12.27 5.42
C TRP A 114 -3.34 -11.99 6.90
N ASN A 115 -4.55 -12.32 7.37
CA ASN A 115 -4.98 -11.97 8.73
C ASN A 115 -4.23 -12.75 9.81
N GLU A 116 -3.94 -14.02 9.56
CA GLU A 116 -3.26 -14.93 10.49
C GLU A 116 -1.80 -15.11 10.04
N VAL A 117 -1.10 -13.99 9.85
CA VAL A 117 0.31 -14.03 9.45
C VAL A 117 1.18 -14.18 10.69
N ASP A 118 1.71 -15.39 10.85
CA ASP A 118 2.67 -15.73 11.92
C ASP A 118 4.09 -15.32 11.54
N LEU A 119 4.29 -14.13 10.97
CA LEU A 119 5.63 -13.62 10.60
C LEU A 119 6.12 -12.61 11.62
N VAL A 120 7.35 -12.83 12.07
CA VAL A 120 8.04 -12.00 13.06
C VAL A 120 9.24 -11.34 12.38
N ALA A 121 9.36 -10.02 12.57
CA ALA A 121 10.53 -9.25 12.21
C ALA A 121 11.52 -9.23 13.37
N PHE A 122 12.75 -9.66 13.11
CA PHE A 122 13.86 -9.63 14.05
C PHE A 122 14.87 -8.58 13.61
N GLU A 123 15.15 -7.63 14.50
CA GLU A 123 16.23 -6.67 14.31
C GLU A 123 17.50 -7.20 14.98
N LEU A 124 18.45 -7.62 14.15
CA LEU A 124 19.76 -8.11 14.56
C LEU A 124 20.78 -6.99 14.46
N GLN A 125 21.66 -6.87 15.44
CA GLN A 125 22.82 -5.97 15.40
C GLN A 125 24.11 -6.74 15.58
N ASP A 126 25.07 -6.47 14.70
CA ASP A 126 26.43 -6.98 14.85
C ASP A 126 27.14 -6.24 15.99
N ILE A 127 27.71 -7.00 16.93
CA ILE A 127 28.46 -6.47 18.08
C ILE A 127 29.73 -5.75 17.61
N THR A 128 30.33 -6.18 16.51
CA THR A 128 31.66 -5.70 16.06
C THR A 128 31.57 -4.51 15.13
N THR A 129 30.62 -4.50 14.20
CA THR A 129 30.44 -3.43 13.21
C THR A 129 29.31 -2.48 13.56
N GLY A 130 28.43 -2.85 14.50
CA GLY A 130 27.22 -2.10 14.83
C GLY A 130 26.14 -2.12 13.73
N ALA A 131 26.36 -2.85 12.63
CA ALA A 131 25.45 -2.92 11.51
C ALA A 131 24.13 -3.60 11.89
N ARG A 132 23.01 -3.02 11.44
CA ARG A 132 21.67 -3.56 11.68
C ARG A 132 21.18 -4.36 10.49
N LYS A 133 20.65 -5.55 10.76
CA LYS A 133 20.06 -6.43 9.76
C LYS A 133 18.65 -6.81 10.21
N MET A 134 17.69 -6.72 9.31
CA MET A 134 16.34 -7.23 9.55
C MET A 134 16.20 -8.61 8.94
N GLU A 135 15.71 -9.57 9.73
CA GLU A 135 15.36 -10.91 9.27
C GLU A 135 13.89 -11.20 9.58
N TYR A 136 13.23 -11.91 8.68
CA TYR A 136 11.82 -12.26 8.80
C TYR A 136 11.67 -13.77 8.87
N LYS A 137 11.08 -14.29 9.94
CA LYS A 137 10.83 -15.73 10.11
C LYS A 137 9.44 -16.01 10.65
N LYS A 138 8.99 -17.26 10.51
CA LYS A 138 7.75 -17.69 11.13
C LYS A 138 7.88 -17.77 12.65
N GLN A 139 6.78 -17.51 13.35
CA GLN A 139 6.71 -17.62 14.79
C GLN A 139 7.00 -19.06 15.22
N GLY A 140 8.06 -19.26 16.00
CA GLY A 140 8.48 -20.59 16.49
C GLY A 140 9.67 -21.20 15.74
N GLU A 141 10.09 -20.62 14.62
CA GLU A 141 11.37 -20.98 14.01
C GLU A 141 12.53 -20.33 14.79
N GLU A 142 13.53 -21.14 15.15
CA GLU A 142 14.75 -20.62 15.76
C GLU A 142 15.54 -19.80 14.72
N LEU A 143 16.03 -18.65 15.15
CA LEU A 143 17.03 -17.92 14.38
C LEU A 143 18.35 -18.67 14.52
N ASP A 144 18.86 -19.17 13.40
CA ASP A 144 20.24 -19.65 13.28
C ASP A 144 21.16 -18.42 13.40
N ILE A 145 21.44 -17.97 14.62
CA ILE A 145 22.36 -16.88 14.89
C ILE A 145 23.78 -17.42 14.67
N ARG A 146 24.19 -17.52 13.40
CA ARG A 146 25.57 -17.87 13.05
C ARG A 146 26.42 -16.59 13.14
N GLY A 147 26.93 -16.26 14.33
CA GLY A 147 27.92 -15.20 14.53
C GLY A 147 27.66 -14.27 15.72
N ASN A 148 28.38 -13.13 15.75
CA ASN A 148 28.35 -12.08 16.78
C ASN A 148 27.13 -11.14 16.66
N PHE A 149 25.94 -11.68 16.41
CA PHE A 149 24.72 -10.88 16.26
C PHE A 149 23.84 -10.97 17.51
N VAL A 150 23.32 -9.83 17.97
CA VAL A 150 22.39 -9.72 19.10
C VAL A 150 21.02 -9.30 18.59
N ILE A 151 19.97 -9.93 19.10
CA ILE A 151 18.59 -9.54 18.83
C ILE A 151 18.27 -8.30 19.67
N ILE A 152 17.99 -7.16 19.02
CA ILE A 152 17.56 -5.94 19.70
C ILE A 152 16.05 -5.94 19.91
N SER A 153 15.31 -6.22 18.84
CA SER A 153 13.85 -6.11 18.82
C SER A 153 13.22 -7.29 18.10
N LYS A 154 12.05 -7.67 18.58
CA LYS A 154 11.19 -8.70 18.02
C LYS A 154 9.79 -8.11 17.92
N GLU A 155 9.32 -7.93 16.68
CA GLU A 155 8.01 -7.31 16.41
C GLU A 155 7.23 -8.18 15.43
N LEU A 156 5.90 -8.23 15.58
CA LEU A 156 5.04 -8.89 14.58
C LEU A 156 5.00 -8.04 13.31
N VAL A 157 5.16 -8.70 12.15
CA VAL A 157 5.13 -8.00 10.85
C VAL A 157 3.79 -7.30 10.64
N LEU A 158 2.69 -7.94 11.04
CA LEU A 158 1.35 -7.35 10.97
C LEU A 158 1.26 -6.01 11.70
N GLU A 159 1.76 -5.96 12.94
CA GLU A 159 1.74 -4.75 13.76
C GLU A 159 2.60 -3.64 13.15
N ARG A 160 3.80 -4.01 12.68
CA ARG A 160 4.71 -3.05 12.04
C ARG A 160 4.10 -2.46 10.78
N VAL A 161 3.49 -3.28 9.91
CA VAL A 161 2.82 -2.77 8.70
C VAL A 161 1.64 -1.88 9.06
N LEU A 162 0.83 -2.25 10.06
CA LEU A 162 -0.28 -1.42 10.55
C LEU A 162 0.19 -0.04 11.03
N GLN A 163 1.28 0.03 11.78
CA GLN A 163 1.86 1.30 12.22
C GLN A 163 2.32 2.15 11.03
N LEU A 164 3.04 1.53 10.08
CA LEU A 164 3.57 2.22 8.91
C LEU A 164 2.45 2.70 7.97
N CYS A 165 1.35 1.96 7.85
CA CYS A 165 0.15 2.33 7.09
C CYS A 165 -0.71 3.40 7.78
N ARG A 166 -0.63 3.60 9.09
CA ARG A 166 -1.32 4.72 9.78
C ARG A 166 -0.63 6.05 9.53
N THR A 167 0.70 6.03 9.52
CA THR A 167 1.53 7.23 9.34
C THR A 167 1.60 7.66 7.86
N ARG A 168 1.29 6.75 6.93
CA ARG A 168 1.45 6.95 5.49
C ARG A 168 0.12 6.75 4.76
N ASP A 169 -0.01 7.37 3.59
CA ASP A 169 -1.19 7.20 2.73
C ASP A 169 -1.08 5.90 1.93
N ILE A 170 -1.24 4.75 2.60
CA ILE A 170 -1.12 3.41 2.02
C ILE A 170 -2.36 2.61 2.41
N GLN A 171 -3.02 2.03 1.40
CA GLN A 171 -4.20 1.20 1.64
C GLN A 171 -3.78 -0.19 2.08
N LEU A 172 -4.18 -0.59 3.29
CA LEU A 172 -3.99 -1.95 3.77
C LEU A 172 -5.25 -2.78 3.52
N VAL A 173 -5.10 -3.90 2.81
CA VAL A 173 -6.13 -4.90 2.60
C VAL A 173 -5.73 -6.17 3.31
N LEU A 174 -6.52 -6.50 4.32
CA LEU A 174 -6.46 -7.73 5.07
C LEU A 174 -7.17 -8.83 4.27
N ALA A 175 -6.57 -10.02 4.11
CA ALA A 175 -7.08 -11.15 3.32
C ALA A 175 -7.49 -12.32 4.23
N ALA A 176 -8.61 -12.99 3.89
CA ALA A 176 -9.18 -14.11 4.65
C ALA A 176 -9.24 -15.42 3.81
N LYS A 177 -9.19 -16.59 4.48
CA LYS A 177 -9.09 -17.92 3.83
C LYS A 177 -10.36 -18.44 3.21
N GLU A 178 -11.47 -17.95 3.72
CA GLU A 178 -12.81 -18.43 3.39
C GLU A 178 -13.12 -18.28 1.91
N HIS A 179 -12.36 -17.46 1.18
CA HIS A 179 -12.55 -17.18 -0.23
C HIS A 179 -11.43 -17.78 -1.08
N GLN A 180 -11.79 -18.18 -2.30
CA GLN A 180 -10.86 -18.83 -3.23
C GLN A 180 -9.66 -17.93 -3.55
N GLU A 181 -9.89 -16.64 -3.75
CA GLU A 181 -8.85 -15.63 -4.01
C GLU A 181 -7.88 -15.52 -2.83
N GLY A 182 -8.39 -15.48 -1.59
CA GLY A 182 -7.58 -15.42 -0.38
C GLY A 182 -6.76 -16.70 -0.15
N SER A 183 -7.34 -17.88 -0.39
CA SER A 183 -6.60 -19.14 -0.31
C SER A 183 -5.55 -19.27 -1.41
N MET A 184 -5.80 -18.76 -2.62
CA MET A 184 -4.79 -18.73 -3.68
C MET A 184 -3.66 -17.79 -3.29
N PHE A 185 -3.97 -16.58 -2.82
CA PHE A 185 -3.00 -15.61 -2.34
C PHE A 185 -2.04 -16.18 -1.29
N TYR A 186 -2.56 -16.90 -0.28
CA TYR A 186 -1.71 -17.54 0.72
C TYR A 186 -0.81 -18.62 0.11
N ARG A 187 -1.33 -19.44 -0.82
CA ARG A 187 -0.58 -20.55 -1.43
C ARG A 187 0.51 -20.07 -2.39
N SER A 188 0.27 -19.03 -3.18
CA SER A 188 1.23 -18.56 -4.18
C SER A 188 2.23 -17.53 -3.66
N GLN A 189 1.86 -16.68 -2.69
CA GLN A 189 2.70 -15.58 -2.22
C GLN A 189 3.08 -15.66 -0.74
N GLY A 190 2.65 -16.71 -0.01
CA GLY A 190 3.00 -16.87 1.41
C GLY A 190 2.35 -15.84 2.34
N GLY A 191 1.26 -15.19 1.89
CA GLY A 191 0.43 -14.32 2.72
C GLY A 191 0.82 -12.84 2.78
N ILE A 192 1.79 -12.38 1.97
CA ILE A 192 2.17 -10.97 1.87
C ILE A 192 2.33 -10.58 0.39
N GLY A 193 1.81 -9.40 0.03
CA GLY A 193 1.96 -8.85 -1.32
C GLY A 193 1.71 -7.34 -1.35
N ALA A 194 2.18 -6.65 -2.37
CA ALA A 194 1.91 -5.23 -2.54
C ALA A 194 1.87 -4.78 -4.01
N ILE A 195 1.20 -3.66 -4.25
CA ILE A 195 1.13 -2.96 -5.54
C ILE A 195 1.69 -1.54 -5.38
N LEU A 196 2.57 -1.14 -6.28
CA LEU A 196 3.17 0.21 -6.36
C LEU A 196 2.16 1.25 -6.87
N LYS A 197 2.26 2.52 -6.42
CA LYS A 197 1.32 3.60 -6.80
C LYS A 197 1.46 3.99 -8.28
N ALA A 198 2.67 4.05 -8.82
CA ALA A 198 2.90 4.47 -10.21
C ALA A 198 4.05 3.71 -10.90
N LYS A 199 4.01 3.66 -12.24
CA LYS A 199 5.12 3.12 -13.05
C LYS A 199 6.43 3.89 -12.87
N GLU A 200 6.38 5.17 -12.51
CA GLU A 200 7.57 6.01 -12.32
C GLU A 200 8.42 5.59 -11.11
N GLU A 201 7.81 4.91 -10.14
CA GLU A 201 8.51 4.37 -8.97
C GLU A 201 9.38 3.15 -9.31
N ILE A 202 9.09 2.48 -10.42
CA ILE A 202 9.92 1.40 -10.97
C ILE A 202 11.31 1.93 -11.34
N CYS A 203 11.42 3.18 -11.81
CA CYS A 203 12.71 3.77 -12.21
C CYS A 203 13.66 3.97 -11.02
N LYS A 204 13.17 4.41 -9.86
CA LYS A 204 14.01 4.59 -8.66
C LYS A 204 14.51 3.25 -8.11
N LEU A 205 13.66 2.22 -8.14
CA LEU A 205 14.01 0.88 -7.65
C LEU A 205 14.96 0.14 -8.59
N LEU A 206 14.79 0.28 -9.90
CA LEU A 206 15.72 -0.25 -10.89
C LEU A 206 17.09 0.46 -10.83
N GLU A 207 17.13 1.76 -10.51
CA GLU A 207 18.38 2.48 -10.26
C GLU A 207 19.09 1.97 -9.00
N GLU A 208 18.37 1.75 -7.90
CA GLU A 208 18.94 1.18 -6.66
C GLU A 208 19.40 -0.28 -6.83
N GLU A 209 18.68 -1.12 -7.58
CA GLU A 209 19.10 -2.50 -7.88
C GLU A 209 20.27 -2.56 -8.88
N ARG A 210 20.35 -1.63 -9.85
CA ARG A 210 21.53 -1.49 -10.71
C ARG A 210 22.76 -1.06 -9.91
N MET A 211 22.62 -0.11 -9.00
CA MET A 211 23.72 0.33 -8.13
C MET A 211 24.18 -0.78 -7.17
N ARG A 212 23.29 -1.67 -6.72
CA ARG A 212 23.64 -2.82 -5.86
C ARG A 212 24.32 -3.98 -6.59
N LYS A 213 24.09 -4.13 -7.91
CA LYS A 213 24.68 -5.21 -8.73
C LYS A 213 25.97 -4.81 -9.46
N VAL A 214 26.41 -3.55 -9.38
CA VAL A 214 27.77 -3.19 -9.80
C VAL A 214 28.69 -3.48 -8.61
N PRO A 215 29.47 -4.57 -8.59
CA PRO A 215 30.62 -4.62 -7.68
C PRO A 215 31.49 -3.40 -7.99
N ASP A 216 31.96 -2.72 -6.95
CA ASP A 216 32.89 -1.58 -6.99
C ASP A 216 34.15 -1.89 -7.84
N TYR A 217 34.04 -1.83 -9.17
CA TYR A 217 35.15 -2.07 -10.11
C TYR A 217 35.69 -0.80 -10.74
N TYR A 218 35.08 0.36 -10.49
CA TYR A 218 35.57 1.67 -10.95
C TYR A 218 36.09 2.56 -9.81
N GLY A 219 36.83 1.96 -8.87
CA GLY A 219 37.56 2.70 -7.83
C GLY A 219 39.08 2.70 -8.01
N ARG A 220 39.64 1.98 -8.99
CA ARG A 220 41.09 1.75 -9.05
C ARG A 220 41.71 1.60 -10.44
N PHE A 221 41.18 2.29 -11.46
CA PHE A 221 41.84 2.33 -12.78
C PHE A 221 41.62 3.68 -13.48
N CYS A 222 42.08 4.78 -12.88
CA CYS A 222 42.10 6.06 -13.60
C CYS A 222 43.22 7.00 -13.13
N ARG A 223 44.47 6.51 -13.18
CA ARG A 223 45.66 7.38 -13.29
C ARG A 223 46.77 6.80 -14.18
N SER A 224 46.85 5.48 -14.33
CA SER A 224 47.93 4.86 -15.14
C SER A 224 47.61 4.72 -16.64
N TRP A 225 46.34 4.75 -17.05
CA TRP A 225 45.95 4.58 -18.47
C TRP A 225 45.86 5.89 -19.26
N LEU A 226 45.68 7.04 -18.59
CA LEU A 226 45.75 8.35 -19.25
C LEU A 226 47.17 8.68 -19.74
N LEU A 227 48.21 8.14 -19.09
CA LEU A 227 49.60 8.33 -19.53
C LEU A 227 49.92 7.55 -20.82
N ILE A 228 49.27 6.40 -21.06
CA ILE A 228 49.52 5.57 -22.25
C ILE A 228 48.86 6.17 -23.49
N LEU A 229 47.68 6.80 -23.36
CA LEU A 229 47.01 7.49 -24.46
C LEU A 229 47.67 8.82 -24.84
N LEU A 230 48.31 9.52 -23.90
CA LEU A 230 49.07 10.75 -24.20
C LEU A 230 50.45 10.47 -24.83
N LEU A 231 51.09 9.34 -24.53
CA LEU A 231 52.36 8.95 -25.14
C LEU A 231 52.24 8.37 -26.56
N GLY A 232 51.07 7.85 -26.94
CA GLY A 232 50.83 7.28 -28.27
C GLY A 232 50.56 8.31 -29.38
N PHE A 233 50.22 9.55 -29.04
CA PHE A 233 49.86 10.59 -30.03
C PHE A 233 51.03 11.44 -30.53
N VAL A 234 52.26 11.21 -30.03
CA VAL A 234 53.45 12.00 -30.41
C VAL A 234 54.37 11.24 -31.40
N LEU A 235 54.08 9.98 -31.72
CA LEU A 235 54.99 9.11 -32.50
C LEU A 235 54.48 8.70 -33.89
N PHE A 236 53.42 9.34 -34.40
CA PHE A 236 52.93 9.13 -35.77
C PHE A 236 52.66 10.48 -36.45
N ASP A 237 53.73 11.25 -36.64
CA ASP A 237 53.80 12.34 -37.62
C ASP A 237 55.25 12.40 -38.15
N VAL A 238 55.60 11.42 -39.01
CA VAL A 238 56.66 11.48 -40.04
C VAL A 238 56.23 10.61 -41.21
#